data_AF-A0A397ILM9-F1
#
_entry.id   AF-A0A397ILM9-F1
#
_cell.length_a   1.000
_cell.length_b   1.000
_cell.length_c   1.000
_cell.angle_alpha   90.00
_cell.angle_beta   90.00
_cell.angle_gamma   90.00
#
_symmetry.space_group_name_H-M   'P 1'
#
loop_
_entity.id
_entity.type
_entity.pdbx_description
1 polymer ?
#
loop_
_entity_poly.entity_id
_entity_poly.type
_entity_poly.pdbx_seq_one_letter_code
_entity_poly.pdbx_strand_id
1 'polypeptide(L)'
;MIYDATYKYYEVILVDPNHKVIRRDPKINWIVSTKHKHRECRGLTSIGKKNRGLGKGHRFNKTKGAGRRSNWRRRNTLSLRRYR
;
A
#
# COMPACT_ATOMS: atom_id res chain seq x y z
N MET A 1 20.59 -7.53 -12.10
CA MET A 1 20.34 -6.53 -11.04
C MET A 1 21.65 -5.81 -10.84
N ILE A 2 21.72 -4.51 -11.13
CA ILE A 2 22.98 -3.76 -11.04
C ILE A 2 23.15 -3.31 -9.58
N TYR A 3 24.07 -3.95 -8.87
CA TYR A 3 24.45 -3.58 -7.52
C TYR A 3 25.96 -3.76 -7.37
N ASP A 4 26.55 -2.95 -6.51
CA ASP A 4 27.93 -3.08 -6.07
C ASP A 4 27.94 -3.30 -4.53
N ALA A 5 29.10 -3.54 -3.94
CA ALA A 5 29.29 -3.66 -2.50
C ALA A 5 28.76 -2.44 -1.74
N THR A 6 28.86 -1.24 -2.33
CA THR A 6 28.45 0.02 -1.69
C THR A 6 27.04 0.48 -2.08
N TYR A 7 26.61 0.26 -3.32
CA TYR A 7 25.38 0.87 -3.84
C TYR A 7 24.41 -0.12 -4.49
N LYS A 8 23.12 0.21 -4.41
CA LYS A 8 22.05 -0.49 -5.12
C LYS A 8 21.33 0.49 -6.02
N TYR A 9 21.32 0.20 -7.31
CA TYR A 9 20.69 1.05 -8.32
C TYR A 9 19.29 0.53 -8.65
N TYR A 10 18.34 1.45 -8.79
CA TYR A 10 16.95 1.13 -9.11
C TYR A 10 16.42 2.13 -10.14
N GLU A 11 15.59 1.63 -11.05
CA GLU A 11 14.82 2.46 -11.96
C GLU A 11 13.39 2.58 -11.44
N VAL A 12 12.86 3.80 -11.44
CA VAL A 12 11.51 4.10 -10.96
C VAL A 12 10.70 4.71 -12.09
N ILE A 13 9.59 4.06 -12.43
CA ILE A 13 8.63 4.57 -13.41
C ILE A 13 7.76 5.62 -12.73
N LEU A 14 7.83 6.86 -13.23
CA LEU A 14 6.97 7.98 -12.83
C LEU A 14 5.89 8.20 -13.89
N VAL A 15 4.75 8.76 -13.45
CA VAL A 15 3.60 9.06 -14.33
C VAL A 15 3.16 10.49 -14.08
N ASP A 16 2.95 11.27 -15.14
CA ASP A 16 2.34 12.59 -15.06
C ASP A 16 0.80 12.50 -15.12
N PRO A 17 0.07 12.80 -14.02
CA PRO A 17 -1.39 12.75 -13.98
C PRO A 17 -2.07 13.94 -14.71
N ASN A 18 -1.33 14.99 -15.05
CA ASN A 18 -1.86 16.18 -15.75
C ASN A 18 -1.85 16.01 -17.27
N HIS A 19 -1.07 15.06 -17.78
CA HIS A 19 -0.99 14.79 -19.22
C HIS A 19 -2.33 14.26 -19.78
N LYS A 20 -2.82 14.87 -20.87
CA LYS A 20 -4.14 14.56 -21.47
C LYS A 20 -4.28 13.08 -21.87
N VAL A 21 -3.21 12.46 -22.37
CA VAL A 21 -3.21 11.04 -22.78
C VAL A 21 -3.46 10.13 -21.58
N ILE A 22 -2.85 10.40 -20.43
CA ILE A 22 -3.02 9.61 -19.20
C ILE A 22 -4.44 9.76 -18.65
N ARG A 23 -4.99 10.97 -18.71
CA ARG A 23 -6.35 11.25 -18.21
C ARG A 23 -7.44 10.61 -19.05
N ARG A 24 -7.25 10.53 -20.37
CA ARG A 24 -8.23 9.99 -21.32
C ARG A 24 -8.14 8.47 -21.46
N ASP A 25 -6.98 7.86 -21.22
CA ASP A 25 -6.80 6.41 -21.32
C ASP A 25 -7.44 5.66 -20.12
N PRO A 26 -8.49 4.85 -20.33
CA PRO A 26 -9.16 4.11 -19.27
C PRO A 26 -8.26 3.06 -18.58
N LYS A 27 -7.15 2.64 -19.20
CA LYS A 27 -6.24 1.63 -18.62
C LYS A 27 -5.41 2.18 -17.46
N ILE A 28 -5.02 3.45 -17.52
CA ILE A 28 -4.11 4.07 -16.55
C ILE A 28 -4.75 5.21 -15.74
N ASN A 29 -5.89 5.76 -16.19
CA ASN A 29 -6.53 6.91 -15.54
C ASN A 29 -6.84 6.73 -14.04
N TRP A 30 -6.86 5.50 -13.53
CA TRP A 30 -7.01 5.21 -12.10
C TRP A 30 -6.02 6.00 -11.25
N ILE A 31 -4.78 6.19 -11.73
CA ILE A 31 -3.70 6.87 -11.00
C ILE A 31 -3.93 8.37 -10.82
N VAL A 32 -4.78 8.98 -11.65
CA VAL A 32 -5.04 10.42 -11.67
C VAL A 32 -5.86 10.87 -10.45
N SER A 33 -6.67 9.97 -9.87
CA SER A 33 -7.53 10.31 -8.74
C SER A 33 -6.73 10.70 -7.48
N THR A 34 -7.29 11.60 -6.68
CA THR A 34 -6.63 12.18 -5.48
C THR A 34 -6.17 11.13 -4.47
N LYS A 35 -6.86 9.98 -4.39
CA LYS A 35 -6.51 8.85 -3.52
C LYS A 35 -5.16 8.22 -3.83
N HIS A 36 -4.57 8.48 -5.01
CA HIS A 36 -3.26 7.95 -5.43
C HIS A 36 -2.11 8.97 -5.37
N LYS A 37 -2.31 10.13 -4.72
CA LYS A 37 -1.21 11.04 -4.38
C LYS A 37 -0.25 10.40 -3.37
N HIS A 38 1.06 10.63 -3.50
CA HIS A 38 2.08 10.16 -2.55
C HIS A 38 1.93 8.68 -2.13
N ARG A 39 1.93 7.76 -3.10
CA ARG A 39 1.81 6.32 -2.82
C ARG A 39 3.07 5.75 -2.18
N GLU A 40 4.21 6.32 -2.51
CA GLU A 40 5.53 6.05 -1.93
C GLU A 40 5.55 6.32 -0.43
N CYS A 41 5.09 7.51 0.02
CA CYS A 41 5.03 7.84 1.43
C CYS A 41 4.06 6.96 2.23
N ARG A 42 2.99 6.46 1.58
CA ARG A 42 1.95 5.64 2.23
C ARG A 42 2.18 4.14 2.14
N GLY A 43 3.28 3.69 1.52
CA GLY A 43 3.57 2.27 1.34
C GLY A 43 2.52 1.54 0.49
N LEU A 44 2.03 2.18 -0.58
CA LEU A 44 1.04 1.62 -1.51
C LEU A 44 1.65 1.17 -2.85
N THR A 45 2.97 1.35 -3.02
CA THR A 45 3.76 0.73 -4.10
C THR A 45 3.86 -0.79 -3.91
N SER A 46 4.33 -1.53 -4.91
CA SER A 46 4.48 -2.99 -4.82
C SER A 46 5.37 -3.39 -3.64
N ILE A 47 6.56 -2.77 -3.54
CA ILE A 47 7.48 -3.00 -2.42
C ILE A 47 6.91 -2.47 -1.09
N GLY A 48 6.22 -1.32 -1.10
CA GLY A 48 5.59 -0.77 0.09
C GLY A 48 4.55 -1.72 0.69
N LYS A 49 3.73 -2.37 -0.16
CA LYS A 49 2.76 -3.38 0.28
C LYS A 49 3.45 -4.62 0.86
N LYS A 50 4.56 -5.07 0.26
CA LYS A 50 5.37 -6.19 0.77
C LYS A 50 5.95 -5.88 2.15
N ASN A 51 6.52 -4.69 2.33
CA ASN A 51 7.11 -4.25 3.60
C ASN A 51 6.06 -4.13 4.72
N ARG A 52 4.79 -3.82 4.37
CA ARG A 52 3.68 -3.81 5.34
C ARG A 52 3.27 -5.21 5.82
N GLY A 53 3.83 -6.28 5.26
CA GLY A 53 3.58 -7.66 5.66
C GLY A 53 2.12 -8.07 5.46
N LEU A 54 1.49 -7.63 4.38
CA LEU A 54 0.11 -8.02 4.04
C LEU A 54 0.13 -9.36 3.28
N GLY A 55 -0.83 -10.24 3.57
CA GLY A 55 -0.92 -11.54 2.89
C GLY A 55 -2.08 -12.38 3.41
N LYS A 56 -2.16 -13.61 2.89
CA LYS A 56 -3.20 -14.60 3.25
C LYS A 56 -2.56 -15.77 4.01
N GLY A 57 -3.30 -16.38 4.93
CA GLY A 57 -2.86 -17.54 5.71
C GLY A 57 -2.30 -17.22 7.09
N HIS A 58 -1.94 -18.27 7.85
CA HIS A 58 -1.57 -18.19 9.27
C HIS A 58 -0.33 -17.30 9.53
N ARG A 59 0.57 -17.18 8.56
CA ARG A 59 1.78 -16.34 8.64
C ARG A 59 1.47 -14.83 8.73
N PHE A 60 0.25 -14.40 8.36
CA PHE A 60 -0.15 -12.98 8.31
C PHE A 60 -1.16 -12.60 9.40
N ASN A 61 -1.25 -13.40 10.47
CA ASN A 61 -2.21 -13.19 11.56
C ASN A 61 -2.06 -11.83 12.25
N LYS A 62 -0.87 -11.22 12.24
CA LYS A 62 -0.63 -9.91 12.88
C LYS A 62 -1.06 -8.72 12.01
N THR A 63 -1.28 -8.92 10.72
CA THR A 63 -1.64 -7.87 9.74
C THR A 63 -2.98 -8.10 9.06
N LYS A 64 -3.67 -9.21 9.37
CA LYS A 64 -4.99 -9.58 8.84
C LYS A 64 -5.99 -8.42 8.91
N GLY A 65 -6.65 -8.12 7.79
CA GLY A 65 -7.54 -6.98 7.61
C GLY A 65 -6.81 -5.79 6.96
N ALA A 66 -6.90 -4.62 7.58
CA ALA A 66 -6.34 -3.37 7.02
C ALA A 66 -4.87 -3.09 7.43
N GLY A 67 -4.18 -4.04 8.06
CA GLY A 67 -2.78 -3.93 8.50
C GLY A 67 -2.59 -4.04 10.02
N ARG A 68 -1.32 -3.96 10.47
CA ARG A 68 -0.91 -4.22 11.86
C ARG A 68 -1.68 -3.39 12.89
N ARG A 69 -1.72 -2.06 12.73
CA ARG A 69 -2.38 -1.14 13.69
C ARG A 69 -3.88 -1.39 13.78
N SER A 70 -4.55 -1.61 12.65
CA SER A 70 -5.98 -1.93 12.62
C SER A 70 -6.28 -3.24 13.35
N ASN A 71 -5.49 -4.29 13.11
CA ASN A 71 -5.64 -5.57 13.80
C ASN A 71 -5.35 -5.45 15.31
N TRP A 72 -4.33 -4.69 15.70
CA TRP A 72 -4.05 -4.42 17.11
C TRP A 72 -5.22 -3.68 17.78
N ARG A 73 -5.72 -2.59 17.17
CA ARG A 73 -6.86 -1.83 17.72
C ARG A 73 -8.06 -2.73 17.95
N ARG A 74 -8.44 -3.55 16.96
CA ARG A 74 -9.55 -4.50 17.08
C ARG A 74 -9.39 -5.47 18.26
N ARG A 75 -8.19 -6.00 18.47
CA ARG A 75 -7.93 -6.96 19.57
C ARG A 75 -7.90 -6.33 20.95
N ASN A 76 -7.60 -5.05 21.03
CA ASN A 76 -7.51 -4.29 22.29
C ASN A 76 -8.74 -3.41 22.53
N THR A 77 -9.78 -3.52 21.70
CA THR A 77 -11.05 -2.81 21.90
C THR A 77 -12.07 -3.77 22.49
N LEU A 78 -12.57 -3.48 23.69
CA LEU A 78 -13.66 -4.23 24.30
C LEU A 78 -14.99 -3.90 23.62
N SER A 79 -15.72 -4.92 23.17
CA SER A 79 -17.05 -4.77 22.58
C SER A 79 -18.13 -4.90 23.67
N LEU A 80 -18.73 -3.78 24.08
CA LEU A 80 -19.88 -3.75 24.98
C LEU A 80 -21.18 -3.69 24.18
N ARG A 81 -21.93 -4.80 24.12
CA ARG A 81 -23.27 -4.81 23.51
C ARG A 81 -24.30 -4.24 24.49
N ARG A 82 -25.39 -3.65 23.97
CA ARG A 82 -26.44 -3.02 24.79
C ARG A 82 -27.06 -4.00 25.79
N TYR A 83 -27.40 -5.19 25.29
CA TYR A 83 -27.83 -6.32 26.12
C TYR A 83 -26.67 -7.33 26.13
N ARG A 84 -26.38 -7.86 27.32
CA ARG A 84 -25.34 -8.84 27.58
C ARG A 84 -25.97 -10.12 28.10
#